data_AF-A0A9X3AGC0-F1
#
_entry.id   AF-A0A9X3AGC0-F1
#
_cell.length_a   1.000
_cell.length_b   1.000
_cell.length_c   1.000
_cell.angle_alpha   90.00
_cell.angle_beta   90.00
_cell.angle_gamma   90.00
#
_symmetry.space_group_name_H-M   'P 1'
#
loop_
_entity.id
_entity.type
_entity.pdbx_description
1 polymer ?
#
loop_
_entity_poly.entity_id
_entity_poly.type
_entity_poly.pdbx_seq_one_letter_code
_entity_poly.pdbx_strand_id
1 'polypeptide(L)'
;MLTSSRELLGFRTLALLPLVLFLPVVVSFAVDPGALWPEYIGVLFHLSVLFLVSRMDAPPWGRAAGFGWITVDILAGVLAINEVHSDLVLAVRLGGHVLAGVWIITVSVLARTWPIRVVGTITGLWLSAYSFVGNILPTTALAPASVLTLVWYGLLAFTYEQR
;
A
#
# COMPACT_ATOMS: atom_id res chain seq x y z
N MET A 1 -14.61 4.84 -27.94
CA MET A 1 -14.94 3.84 -26.90
C MET A 1 -13.67 3.50 -26.13
N LEU A 2 -13.67 3.66 -24.80
CA LEU A 2 -12.64 3.12 -23.93
C LEU A 2 -13.06 1.69 -23.57
N THR A 3 -12.29 0.68 -23.98
CA THR A 3 -12.51 -0.71 -23.56
C THR A 3 -11.68 -0.98 -22.30
N SER A 4 -12.20 -1.76 -21.36
CA SER A 4 -11.48 -2.17 -20.14
C SER A 4 -10.19 -2.95 -20.41
N SER A 5 -10.02 -3.45 -21.65
CA SER A 5 -8.84 -4.17 -22.13
C SER A 5 -7.71 -3.27 -22.64
N ARG A 6 -7.92 -1.96 -22.78
CA ARG A 6 -6.90 -1.07 -23.33
C ARG A 6 -5.83 -0.78 -22.28
N GLU A 7 -4.61 -1.18 -22.56
CA GLU A 7 -3.45 -0.76 -21.76
C GLU A 7 -3.18 0.73 -22.00
N LEU A 8 -3.48 1.57 -21.01
CA LEU A 8 -3.20 3.01 -21.07
C LEU A 8 -1.76 3.33 -20.61
N LEU A 9 -1.25 2.56 -19.66
CA LEU A 9 0.09 2.69 -19.08
C LEU A 9 0.73 1.31 -18.91
N GLY A 10 2.04 1.23 -19.14
CA GLY A 10 2.83 0.03 -18.90
C GLY A 10 3.00 -0.29 -17.41
N PHE A 11 3.23 -1.57 -17.08
CA PHE A 11 3.32 -2.04 -15.69
C PHE A 11 4.37 -1.28 -14.87
N ARG A 12 5.55 -1.02 -15.44
CA ARG A 12 6.61 -0.26 -14.79
C ARG A 12 6.14 1.13 -14.34
N THR A 13 5.36 1.84 -15.15
CA THR A 13 4.78 3.13 -14.78
C THR A 13 3.77 2.97 -13.65
N LEU A 14 2.93 1.93 -13.70
CA LEU A 14 1.95 1.64 -12.64
C LEU A 14 2.59 1.25 -11.30
N ALA A 15 3.82 0.75 -11.30
CA ALA A 15 4.58 0.47 -10.08
C ALA A 15 5.41 1.70 -9.60
N LEU A 16 5.94 2.50 -10.53
CA LEU A 16 6.70 3.72 -10.18
C LEU A 16 5.81 4.83 -9.61
N LEU A 17 4.58 4.97 -10.12
CA LEU A 17 3.67 6.01 -9.67
C LEU A 17 3.37 5.93 -8.16
N PRO A 18 2.91 4.79 -7.61
CA PRO A 18 2.71 4.67 -6.16
C PRO A 18 4.02 4.83 -5.38
N LEU A 19 5.17 4.39 -5.90
CA LEU A 19 6.46 4.62 -5.25
C LEU A 19 6.77 6.11 -5.10
N VAL A 20 6.61 6.89 -6.17
CA VAL A 20 6.87 8.33 -6.18
C VAL A 20 5.91 9.07 -5.25
N LEU A 21 4.65 8.65 -5.20
CA LEU A 21 3.64 9.26 -4.31
C LEU A 21 3.85 8.88 -2.85
N PHE A 22 4.29 7.66 -2.56
CA PHE A 22 4.47 7.21 -1.18
C PHE A 22 5.78 7.70 -0.55
N LEU A 23 6.83 7.89 -1.35
CA LEU A 23 8.12 8.39 -0.86
C LEU A 23 8.02 9.67 0.00
N PRO A 24 7.35 10.76 -0.43
CA PRO A 24 7.21 11.96 0.40
C PRO A 24 6.43 11.71 1.69
N VAL A 25 5.47 10.78 1.69
CA VAL A 25 4.73 10.38 2.92
C VAL A 25 5.67 9.69 3.90
N VAL A 26 6.54 8.79 3.43
CA VAL A 26 7.53 8.16 4.31
C VAL A 26 8.57 9.17 4.82
N VAL A 27 8.99 10.11 3.98
CA VAL A 27 9.91 11.18 4.38
C VAL A 27 9.29 12.08 5.45
N SER A 28 8.00 12.40 5.35
CA SER A 28 7.30 13.27 6.31
C SER A 28 7.34 12.71 7.73
N PHE A 29 7.36 11.38 7.91
CA PHE A 29 7.49 10.76 9.23
C PHE A 29 8.77 11.17 9.98
N ALA A 30 9.83 11.53 9.24
CA ALA A 30 11.09 11.98 9.82
C ALA A 30 11.22 13.51 9.88
N VAL A 31 10.71 14.22 8.87
CA VAL A 31 10.96 15.68 8.73
C VAL A 31 9.83 16.57 9.24
N ASP A 32 8.61 16.05 9.29
CA ASP A 32 7.40 16.81 9.64
C ASP A 32 6.33 15.88 10.27
N PRO A 33 6.63 15.25 11.41
CA PRO A 33 5.76 14.23 11.99
C PRO A 33 4.44 14.83 12.47
N GLY A 34 3.33 14.24 12.04
CA GLY A 34 1.97 14.68 12.40
C GLY A 34 1.39 15.77 11.49
N ALA A 35 2.12 16.21 10.48
CA ALA A 35 1.58 17.14 9.49
C ALA A 35 0.42 16.51 8.70
N LEU A 36 -0.50 17.36 8.26
CA LEU A 36 -1.71 16.94 7.54
C LEU A 36 -1.49 16.76 6.03
N TRP A 37 -0.55 17.51 5.43
CA TRP A 37 -0.29 17.45 3.99
C TRP A 37 0.04 16.03 3.44
N PRO A 38 0.73 15.13 4.18
CA PRO A 38 1.01 13.77 3.70
C PRO A 38 -0.27 12.95 3.47
N GLU A 39 -1.37 13.27 4.14
CA GLU A 39 -2.64 12.56 3.95
C GLU A 39 -3.20 12.76 2.53
N TYR A 40 -3.08 13.96 1.97
CA TYR A 40 -3.49 14.25 0.60
C TYR A 40 -2.69 13.43 -0.41
N ILE A 41 -1.37 13.37 -0.24
CA ILE A 41 -0.50 12.57 -1.12
C ILE A 41 -0.73 11.09 -0.88
N GLY A 42 -0.97 10.67 0.37
CA GLY A 42 -1.34 9.31 0.74
C GLY A 42 -2.61 8.84 0.03
N VAL A 43 -3.65 9.68 -0.05
CA VAL A 43 -4.88 9.37 -0.81
C VAL A 43 -4.55 9.18 -2.30
N LEU A 44 -3.75 10.05 -2.90
CA LEU A 44 -3.31 9.92 -4.30
C LEU A 44 -2.50 8.64 -4.52
N PHE A 45 -1.62 8.29 -3.57
CA PHE A 45 -0.89 7.02 -3.56
C PHE A 45 -1.88 5.86 -3.65
N HIS A 46 -2.85 5.73 -2.74
CA HIS A 46 -3.81 4.64 -2.75
C HIS A 46 -4.64 4.58 -4.05
N LEU A 47 -5.07 5.72 -4.58
CA LEU A 47 -5.75 5.80 -5.88
C LEU A 47 -4.88 5.27 -7.02
N SER A 48 -3.58 5.55 -7.00
CA SER A 48 -2.65 5.02 -8.02
C SER A 48 -2.48 3.49 -7.91
N VAL A 49 -2.52 2.94 -6.70
CA VAL A 49 -2.41 1.49 -6.46
C VAL A 49 -3.62 0.72 -7.03
N LEU A 50 -4.78 1.35 -7.22
CA LEU A 50 -5.95 0.70 -7.85
C LEU A 50 -5.61 0.07 -9.20
N PHE A 51 -4.85 0.81 -10.01
CA PHE A 51 -4.41 0.33 -11.31
C PHE A 51 -3.46 -0.85 -11.16
N LEU A 52 -2.57 -0.83 -10.18
CA LEU A 52 -1.66 -1.94 -9.91
C LEU A 52 -2.40 -3.20 -9.46
N VAL A 53 -3.36 -3.08 -8.53
CA VAL A 53 -4.22 -4.20 -8.09
C VAL A 53 -4.93 -4.86 -9.28
N SER A 54 -5.38 -4.06 -10.24
CA SER A 54 -6.08 -4.57 -11.43
C SER A 54 -5.16 -5.35 -12.40
N ARG A 55 -3.85 -5.15 -12.33
CA ARG A 55 -2.87 -5.66 -13.31
C ARG A 55 -1.97 -6.77 -12.79
N MET A 56 -1.87 -6.93 -11.48
CA MET A 56 -1.09 -8.00 -10.88
C MET A 56 -1.88 -9.32 -10.85
N ASP A 57 -1.14 -10.42 -11.00
CA ASP A 57 -1.69 -11.76 -10.84
C ASP A 57 -2.13 -11.99 -9.39
N ALA A 58 -3.42 -12.24 -9.19
CA ALA A 58 -4.01 -12.55 -7.90
C ALA A 58 -5.30 -13.36 -8.11
N PRO A 59 -5.61 -14.33 -7.23
CA PRO A 59 -6.94 -14.93 -7.16
C PRO A 59 -7.99 -13.86 -6.84
N PRO A 60 -9.28 -14.08 -7.18
CA PRO A 60 -10.33 -13.08 -7.00
C PRO A 60 -10.42 -12.52 -5.57
N TRP A 61 -10.28 -13.36 -4.54
CA TRP A 61 -10.31 -12.93 -3.14
C TRP A 61 -9.10 -12.05 -2.76
N GLY A 62 -7.91 -12.32 -3.31
CA GLY A 62 -6.71 -11.53 -3.05
C GLY A 62 -6.82 -10.15 -3.71
N ARG A 63 -7.40 -10.10 -4.91
CA ARG A 63 -7.70 -8.84 -5.59
C ARG A 63 -8.76 -8.02 -4.85
N ALA A 64 -9.79 -8.69 -4.32
CA ALA A 64 -10.80 -8.06 -3.47
C ALA A 64 -10.18 -7.48 -2.18
N ALA A 65 -9.23 -8.18 -1.55
CA ALA A 65 -8.48 -7.63 -0.42
C ALA A 65 -7.70 -6.36 -0.81
N GLY A 66 -7.03 -6.36 -1.98
CA GLY A 66 -6.31 -5.17 -2.47
C GLY A 66 -7.23 -3.96 -2.70
N PHE A 67 -8.39 -4.16 -3.33
CA PHE A 67 -9.38 -3.08 -3.50
C PHE A 67 -9.98 -2.63 -2.17
N GLY A 68 -10.23 -3.57 -1.25
CA GLY A 68 -10.74 -3.29 0.09
C GLY A 68 -9.77 -2.43 0.90
N TRP A 69 -8.48 -2.80 0.91
CA TRP A 69 -7.42 -2.00 1.53
C TRP A 69 -7.43 -0.57 1.04
N ILE A 70 -7.34 -0.38 -0.28
CA ILE A 70 -7.30 0.95 -0.89
C ILE A 70 -8.52 1.78 -0.48
N THR A 71 -9.70 1.17 -0.50
CA THR A 71 -10.95 1.85 -0.11
C THR A 71 -10.90 2.32 1.34
N VAL A 72 -10.45 1.46 2.25
CA VAL A 72 -10.37 1.77 3.70
C VAL A 72 -9.31 2.84 3.98
N ASP A 73 -8.14 2.78 3.34
CA ASP A 73 -7.09 3.77 3.58
C ASP A 73 -7.37 5.13 2.92
N ILE A 74 -8.11 5.15 1.81
CA ILE A 74 -8.67 6.40 1.27
C ILE A 74 -9.67 6.99 2.27
N LEU A 75 -10.58 6.18 2.83
CA LEU A 75 -11.50 6.63 3.87
C LEU A 75 -10.74 7.19 5.08
N ALA A 76 -9.72 6.48 5.58
CA ALA A 76 -8.90 6.93 6.70
C ALA A 76 -8.22 8.29 6.40
N GLY A 77 -7.66 8.46 5.19
CA GLY A 77 -7.08 9.73 4.76
C GLY A 77 -8.11 10.86 4.69
N VAL A 78 -9.30 10.61 4.16
CA VAL A 78 -10.40 11.59 4.13
C VAL A 78 -10.86 11.98 5.55
N LEU A 79 -10.99 11.01 6.45
CA LEU A 79 -11.32 11.27 7.86
C LEU A 79 -10.25 12.16 8.50
N ALA A 80 -8.96 11.86 8.29
CA ALA A 80 -7.85 12.67 8.80
C ALA A 80 -7.89 14.12 8.26
N ILE A 81 -8.10 14.28 6.95
CA ILE A 81 -8.23 15.58 6.28
C ILE A 81 -9.38 16.41 6.86
N ASN A 82 -10.45 15.76 7.33
CA ASN A 82 -11.60 16.40 7.95
C ASN A 82 -11.50 16.44 9.49
N GLU A 83 -10.29 16.36 10.04
CA GLU A 83 -10.00 16.55 11.46
C GLU A 83 -10.75 15.57 12.39
N VAL A 84 -11.10 14.39 11.87
CA VAL A 84 -11.63 13.30 12.71
C VAL A 84 -10.53 12.82 13.65
N HIS A 85 -10.93 12.49 14.89
CA HIS A 85 -10.01 12.11 15.96
C HIS A 85 -9.01 11.02 15.52
N SER A 86 -7.72 11.24 15.80
CA SER A 86 -6.61 10.40 15.30
C SER A 86 -6.73 8.93 15.67
N ASP A 87 -7.24 8.62 16.87
CA ASP A 87 -7.43 7.24 17.31
C ASP A 87 -8.43 6.48 16.44
N LEU A 88 -9.51 7.16 16.01
CA LEU A 88 -10.50 6.56 15.11
C LEU A 88 -9.92 6.39 13.71
N VAL A 89 -9.22 7.41 13.20
CA VAL A 89 -8.52 7.37 11.91
C VAL A 89 -7.53 6.20 11.88
N LEU A 90 -6.71 6.05 12.92
CA LEU A 90 -5.72 4.99 13.01
C LEU A 90 -6.39 3.61 13.10
N ALA A 91 -7.44 3.46 13.91
CA ALA A 91 -8.16 2.19 14.01
C ALA A 91 -8.73 1.74 12.65
N VAL A 92 -9.33 2.67 11.89
CA VAL A 92 -9.82 2.40 10.52
C VAL A 92 -8.67 1.99 9.60
N ARG A 93 -7.57 2.74 9.61
CA ARG A 93 -6.38 2.47 8.78
C ARG A 93 -5.74 1.12 9.09
N LEU A 94 -5.66 0.72 10.36
CA LEU A 94 -5.15 -0.60 10.74
C LEU A 94 -6.05 -1.74 10.22
N GLY A 95 -7.37 -1.53 10.15
CA GLY A 95 -8.26 -2.45 9.43
C GLY A 95 -7.89 -2.59 7.95
N GLY A 96 -7.55 -1.47 7.29
CA GLY A 96 -7.04 -1.43 5.93
C GLY A 96 -5.71 -2.18 5.77
N HIS A 97 -4.76 -1.98 6.69
CA HIS A 97 -3.44 -2.64 6.68
C HIS A 97 -3.53 -4.18 6.74
N VAL A 98 -4.54 -4.75 7.40
CA VAL A 98 -4.75 -6.21 7.37
C VAL A 98 -5.05 -6.66 5.93
N LEU A 99 -5.94 -5.97 5.23
CA LEU A 99 -6.27 -6.26 3.82
C LEU A 99 -5.07 -5.99 2.90
N ALA A 100 -4.29 -4.95 3.20
CA ALA A 100 -3.05 -4.63 2.49
C ALA A 100 -2.08 -5.80 2.55
N GLY A 101 -1.82 -6.31 3.75
CA GLY A 101 -0.91 -7.43 3.93
C GLY A 101 -1.39 -8.70 3.25
N VAL A 102 -2.69 -9.01 3.31
CA VAL A 102 -3.27 -10.14 2.55
C VAL A 102 -3.00 -9.99 1.05
N TRP A 103 -3.25 -8.82 0.48
CA TRP A 103 -3.00 -8.58 -0.94
C TRP A 103 -1.51 -8.67 -1.28
N ILE A 104 -0.65 -7.92 -0.58
CA ILE A 104 0.80 -7.87 -0.81
C ILE A 104 1.42 -9.26 -0.72
N ILE A 105 1.11 -10.04 0.32
CA ILE A 105 1.60 -11.42 0.46
C ILE A 105 1.14 -12.26 -0.72
N THR A 106 -0.15 -12.19 -1.09
CA THR A 106 -0.73 -13.00 -2.17
C THR A 106 -0.03 -12.74 -3.50
N VAL A 107 0.08 -11.48 -3.91
CA VAL A 107 0.72 -11.14 -5.20
C VAL A 107 2.22 -11.41 -5.16
N SER A 108 2.86 -11.26 -3.99
CA SER A 108 4.30 -11.47 -3.85
C SER A 108 4.66 -12.94 -3.92
N VAL A 109 3.91 -13.83 -3.26
CA VAL A 109 4.16 -15.28 -3.31
C VAL A 109 3.99 -15.84 -4.73
N LEU A 110 3.10 -15.25 -5.53
CA LEU A 110 2.86 -15.61 -6.92
C LEU A 110 3.91 -15.07 -7.91
N ALA A 111 4.69 -14.06 -7.50
CA ALA A 111 5.74 -13.46 -8.32
C ALA A 111 6.88 -14.45 -8.62
N ARG A 112 7.48 -14.32 -9.81
CA ARG A 112 8.58 -15.20 -10.25
C ARG A 112 9.90 -14.93 -9.53
N THR A 113 10.24 -13.66 -9.35
CA THR A 113 11.54 -13.27 -8.80
C THR A 113 11.53 -13.36 -7.28
N TRP A 114 12.52 -14.04 -6.70
CA TRP A 114 12.64 -14.23 -5.26
C TRP A 114 12.68 -12.93 -4.42
N PRO A 115 13.26 -11.78 -4.86
CA PRO A 115 13.30 -10.59 -4.03
C PRO A 115 11.89 -10.03 -3.76
N ILE A 116 11.03 -10.00 -4.79
CA ILE A 116 9.62 -9.58 -4.65
C ILE A 116 8.91 -10.49 -3.64
N ARG A 117 9.12 -11.81 -3.74
CA ARG A 117 8.51 -12.79 -2.83
C ARG A 117 8.89 -12.51 -1.38
N VAL A 118 10.18 -12.35 -1.10
CA VAL A 118 10.69 -12.16 0.26
C VAL A 118 10.28 -10.81 0.83
N VAL A 119 10.61 -9.72 0.12
CA VAL A 119 10.34 -8.36 0.60
C VAL A 119 8.84 -8.15 0.78
N GLY A 120 8.04 -8.55 -0.19
CA GLY A 120 6.59 -8.38 -0.12
C GLY A 120 5.95 -9.22 0.98
N THR A 121 6.38 -10.47 1.14
CA THR A 121 5.84 -11.33 2.23
C THR A 121 6.16 -10.74 3.60
N ILE A 122 7.40 -10.30 3.83
CA ILE A 122 7.79 -9.65 5.09
C ILE A 122 6.99 -8.36 5.30
N THR A 123 6.87 -7.53 4.27
CA THR A 123 6.11 -6.26 4.32
C THR A 123 4.66 -6.50 4.71
N GLY A 124 3.98 -7.42 4.03
CA GLY A 124 2.58 -7.71 4.29
C GLY A 124 2.36 -8.34 5.66
N LEU A 125 3.23 -9.26 6.08
CA LEU A 125 3.17 -9.82 7.43
C LEU A 125 3.34 -8.75 8.49
N TRP A 126 4.27 -7.81 8.30
CA TRP A 126 4.52 -6.74 9.26
C TRP A 126 3.32 -5.78 9.37
N LEU A 127 2.75 -5.36 8.24
CA LEU A 127 1.55 -4.50 8.20
C LEU A 127 0.35 -5.18 8.89
N SER A 128 0.05 -6.42 8.50
CA SER A 128 -1.06 -7.16 9.09
C SER A 128 -0.83 -7.43 10.58
N ALA A 129 0.36 -7.89 10.98
CA ALA A 129 0.65 -8.23 12.37
C ALA A 129 0.58 -7.01 13.29
N TYR A 130 1.18 -5.88 12.88
CA TYR A 130 1.11 -4.63 13.66
C TYR A 130 -0.35 -4.23 13.94
N SER A 131 -1.25 -4.44 12.98
CA SER A 131 -2.66 -4.08 13.12
C SER A 131 -3.37 -4.79 14.28
N PHE A 132 -2.87 -5.95 14.74
CA PHE A 132 -3.39 -6.66 15.90
C PHE A 132 -2.77 -6.25 17.24
N VAL A 133 -1.67 -5.51 17.21
CA VAL A 133 -0.89 -5.13 18.42
C VAL A 133 -0.63 -3.62 18.51
N GLY A 134 -1.23 -2.83 17.62
CA GLY A 134 -1.01 -1.37 17.53
C GLY A 134 -1.49 -0.59 18.75
N ASN A 135 -2.33 -1.19 19.60
CA ASN A 135 -2.71 -0.63 20.90
C ASN A 135 -1.62 -0.79 21.97
N ILE A 136 -0.63 -1.64 21.75
CA ILE A 136 0.47 -1.94 22.68
C ILE A 136 1.78 -1.34 22.17
N LEU A 137 2.01 -1.37 20.85
CA LEU A 137 3.25 -0.90 20.22
C LEU A 137 3.12 0.54 19.68
N PRO A 138 4.18 1.36 19.81
CA PRO A 138 4.18 2.70 19.23
C PRO A 138 4.07 2.66 17.71
N THR A 139 3.49 3.70 17.11
CA THR A 139 3.33 3.83 15.64
C THR A 139 4.66 3.81 14.88
N THR A 140 5.77 4.18 15.53
CA THR A 140 7.12 4.06 14.98
C THR A 140 7.51 2.63 14.62
N ALA A 141 6.87 1.61 15.22
CA ALA A 141 7.07 0.21 14.85
C ALA A 141 6.54 -0.13 13.44
N LEU A 142 5.75 0.74 12.80
CA LEU A 142 5.35 0.62 11.38
C LEU A 142 6.40 1.16 10.40
N ALA A 143 7.40 1.92 10.86
CA ALA A 143 8.39 2.53 9.98
C ALA A 143 9.13 1.51 9.08
N PRO A 144 9.54 0.32 9.57
CA PRO A 144 10.16 -0.71 8.71
C PRO A 144 9.24 -1.15 7.56
N ALA A 145 7.95 -1.35 7.82
CA ALA A 145 7.00 -1.74 6.78
C ALA A 145 6.84 -0.66 5.70
N SER A 146 6.91 0.62 6.08
CA SER A 146 6.84 1.74 5.14
C SER A 146 8.05 1.76 4.20
N VAL A 147 9.26 1.57 4.74
CA VAL A 147 10.49 1.47 3.94
C VAL A 147 10.46 0.23 3.04
N LEU A 148 10.07 -0.93 3.56
CA LEU A 148 9.97 -2.15 2.78
C LEU A 148 8.92 -2.04 1.67
N THR A 149 7.83 -1.30 1.88
CA THR A 149 6.84 -1.01 0.85
C THR A 149 7.44 -0.23 -0.33
N LEU A 150 8.28 0.78 -0.05
CA LEU A 150 9.01 1.51 -1.11
C LEU A 150 9.96 0.59 -1.88
N VAL A 151 10.73 -0.23 -1.15
CA VAL A 151 11.63 -1.22 -1.78
C VAL A 151 10.82 -2.20 -2.64
N TRP A 152 9.68 -2.67 -2.15
CA TRP A 152 8.82 -3.60 -2.85
C TRP A 152 8.26 -3.00 -4.15
N TYR A 153 7.75 -1.77 -4.15
CA TYR A 153 7.34 -1.10 -5.37
C TYR A 153 8.50 -0.88 -6.35
N GLY A 154 9.70 -0.59 -5.84
CA GLY A 154 10.91 -0.52 -6.65
C GLY A 154 11.19 -1.85 -7.35
N LEU A 155 11.21 -2.95 -6.60
CA LEU A 155 11.38 -4.29 -7.15
C LEU A 155 10.29 -4.61 -8.19
N LEU A 156 9.03 -4.28 -7.91
CA LEU A 156 7.95 -4.45 -8.88
C LEU A 156 8.21 -3.70 -10.19
N ALA A 157 8.65 -2.45 -10.10
CA ALA A 157 8.88 -1.61 -11.27
C ALA A 157 9.99 -2.13 -12.20
N PHE A 158 10.99 -2.83 -11.66
CA PHE A 158 12.19 -3.20 -12.40
C PHE A 158 12.34 -4.70 -12.66
N THR A 159 11.71 -5.57 -11.86
CA THR A 159 11.93 -7.01 -11.94
C THR A 159 10.64 -7.83 -12.00
N TYR A 160 9.45 -7.22 -11.97
CA TYR A 160 8.22 -7.99 -12.10
C TYR A 160 7.97 -8.40 -13.55
N GLU A 161 7.73 -9.70 -13.75
CA GLU A 161 7.33 -10.28 -15.02
C GLU A 161 5.87 -10.75 -14.88
N GLN A 162 4.97 -10.21 -15.70
CA GLN A 162 3.60 -10.71 -15.82
C GLN A 162 3.63 -12.13 -16.41
N ARG A 163 2.75 -13.01 -15.89
CA ARG A 163 2.68 -14.40 -16.36
C ARG A 163 2.07 -14.53 -17.74
#